data_AF-A0A9D6PWU7-F1
#
_entry.id   AF-A0A9D6PWU7-F1
#
_cell.length_a   1.000
_cell.length_b   1.000
_cell.length_c   1.000
_cell.angle_alpha   90.00
_cell.angle_beta   90.00
_cell.angle_gamma   90.00
#
_symmetry.space_group_name_H-M   'P 1'
#
loop_
_entity.id
_entity.type
_entity.pdbx_description
1 polymer ?
#
loop_
_entity_poly.entity_id
_entity_poly.type
_entity_poly.pdbx_seq_one_letter_code
_entity_poly.pdbx_strand_id
1 'polypeptide(L)'
;MDTTRPSLTLPAELVERIDQALARLHEKTQALYVLLADMSGQLISAAGRVLEVDPVSLAALAASNLAATKELARLAGEPSSFGHLFHEGKARNIYLSEVAQRFVLVVVFDPKSQIGLVRLFAKQAVRELDQLAGELEASGEQAGSLVDSDFTRSLSEGLDRALGPWEYPSEP
;
A
#
# COMPACT_ATOMS: atom_id res chain seq x y z
N MET A 1 -4.53 6.89 -24.24
CA MET A 1 -4.17 7.66 -23.02
C MET A 1 -3.37 6.73 -22.15
N ASP A 2 -2.06 6.84 -22.23
CA ASP A 2 -1.15 6.06 -21.41
C ASP A 2 -1.22 6.62 -19.98
N THR A 3 -1.72 5.80 -19.06
CA THR A 3 -1.76 6.12 -17.63
C THR A 3 -0.85 5.12 -16.94
N THR A 4 0.45 5.18 -17.24
CA THR A 4 1.46 4.55 -16.40
C THR A 4 1.37 5.18 -15.01
N ARG A 5 0.53 4.60 -14.14
CA ARG A 5 0.59 4.85 -12.71
C ARG A 5 2.02 4.55 -12.27
N PRO A 6 2.65 5.41 -11.45
CA PRO A 6 3.97 5.10 -10.92
C PRO A 6 3.88 3.76 -10.19
N SER A 7 4.60 2.76 -10.69
CA SER A 7 4.72 1.46 -10.05
C SER A 7 5.37 1.66 -8.69
N LEU A 8 4.66 1.29 -7.62
CA LEU A 8 5.18 1.40 -6.27
C LEU A 8 6.40 0.48 -6.13
N THR A 9 7.59 1.07 -6.13
CA THR A 9 8.83 0.32 -5.93
C THR A 9 9.14 0.31 -4.45
N LEU A 10 8.99 -0.86 -3.83
CA LEU A 10 9.27 -1.06 -2.40
C LEU A 10 10.73 -1.48 -2.21
N PRO A 11 11.49 -0.83 -1.30
CA PRO A 11 12.84 -1.29 -0.94
C PRO A 11 12.82 -2.74 -0.44
N ALA A 12 13.85 -3.52 -0.77
CA ALA A 12 13.92 -4.95 -0.41
C ALA A 12 13.81 -5.19 1.11
N GLU A 13 14.44 -4.35 1.93
CA GLU A 13 14.37 -4.42 3.40
C GLU A 13 12.95 -4.20 3.93
N LEU A 14 12.18 -3.33 3.27
CA LEU A 14 10.79 -3.08 3.64
C LEU A 14 9.91 -4.29 3.31
N VAL A 15 10.13 -4.91 2.15
CA VAL A 15 9.44 -6.15 1.74
C VAL A 15 9.72 -7.27 2.74
N GLU A 16 10.97 -7.45 3.17
CA GLU A 16 11.32 -8.48 4.15
C GLU A 16 10.60 -8.27 5.49
N ARG A 17 10.47 -7.02 5.96
CA ARG A 17 9.72 -6.70 7.18
C ARG A 17 8.21 -6.92 7.01
N ILE A 18 7.66 -6.63 5.83
CA ILE A 18 6.28 -6.97 5.49
C ILE A 18 6.08 -8.49 5.52
N ASP A 19 6.97 -9.27 4.91
CA ASP A 19 6.92 -10.74 4.90
C ASP A 19 6.88 -11.29 6.33
N GLN A 20 7.74 -10.76 7.20
CA GLN A 20 7.78 -11.16 8.61
C GLN A 20 6.48 -10.81 9.36
N ALA A 21 5.89 -9.63 9.09
CA ALA A 21 4.62 -9.23 9.69
C ALA A 21 3.47 -10.17 9.25
N LEU A 22 3.41 -10.50 7.95
CA LEU A 22 2.43 -11.43 7.41
C LEU A 22 2.64 -12.86 7.93
N ALA A 23 3.87 -13.33 8.05
CA ALA A 23 4.19 -14.64 8.60
C ALA A 23 3.71 -14.77 10.06
N ARG A 24 3.98 -13.75 10.89
CA ARG A 24 3.48 -13.69 12.28
C ARG A 24 1.96 -13.67 12.35
N LEU A 25 1.31 -12.90 11.48
CA LEU A 25 -0.16 -12.86 11.42
C LEU A 25 -0.74 -14.23 11.05
N HIS A 26 -0.20 -14.85 10.01
CA HIS A 26 -0.61 -16.18 9.56
C HIS A 26 -0.45 -17.22 10.69
N GLU A 27 0.70 -17.23 11.38
CA GLU A 27 0.96 -18.16 12.49
C GLU A 27 -0.03 -17.95 13.65
N LYS A 28 -0.22 -16.70 14.10
CA LYS A 28 -1.11 -16.41 15.23
C LYS A 28 -2.59 -16.66 14.94
N THR A 29 -3.00 -16.52 13.68
CA THR A 29 -4.39 -16.73 13.26
C THR A 29 -4.69 -18.15 12.81
N GLN A 30 -3.65 -18.94 12.48
CA GLN A 30 -3.79 -20.22 11.79
C GLN A 30 -4.67 -20.09 10.54
N ALA A 31 -4.59 -18.93 9.87
CA ALA A 31 -5.28 -18.69 8.62
C ALA A 31 -4.78 -19.67 7.54
N LEU A 32 -5.57 -19.87 6.49
CA LEU A 32 -5.13 -20.66 5.34
C LEU A 32 -4.05 -19.92 4.57
N TYR A 33 -4.27 -18.62 4.38
CA TYR A 33 -3.29 -17.69 3.86
C TYR A 33 -3.68 -16.26 4.21
N VAL A 34 -2.68 -15.39 4.20
CA VAL A 34 -2.80 -13.93 4.31
C VAL A 34 -2.04 -13.29 3.17
N LEU A 35 -2.49 -12.14 2.70
CA LEU A 35 -1.78 -11.37 1.69
C LEU A 35 -1.93 -9.88 1.92
N LEU A 36 -0.95 -9.13 1.41
CA LEU A 36 -0.97 -7.68 1.32
C LEU A 36 -0.88 -7.30 -0.15
N ALA A 37 -1.76 -6.40 -0.56
CA ALA A 37 -1.76 -5.83 -1.90
C ALA A 37 -1.90 -4.31 -1.83
N ASP A 38 -1.47 -3.61 -2.86
CA ASP A 38 -1.78 -2.18 -2.98
C ASP A 38 -3.24 -1.95 -3.42
N MET A 39 -3.68 -0.68 -3.39
CA MET A 39 -5.02 -0.29 -3.83
C MET A 39 -5.25 -0.45 -5.34
N SER A 40 -4.23 -0.76 -6.13
CA SER A 40 -4.38 -1.12 -7.55
C SER A 40 -4.66 -2.61 -7.75
N GLY A 41 -4.48 -3.42 -6.70
CA GLY A 41 -4.61 -4.87 -6.75
C GLY A 41 -3.29 -5.60 -6.98
N GLN A 42 -2.16 -4.90 -7.00
CA GLN A 42 -0.85 -5.51 -7.14
C GLN A 42 -0.49 -6.23 -5.84
N LEU A 43 -0.24 -7.53 -5.93
CA LEU A 43 0.23 -8.34 -4.80
C LEU A 43 1.64 -7.88 -4.38
N ILE A 44 1.81 -7.60 -3.09
CA ILE A 44 3.09 -7.21 -2.48
C ILE A 44 3.73 -8.43 -1.85
N SER A 45 2.98 -9.12 -0.98
CA SER A 45 3.46 -10.29 -0.25
C SER A 45 2.30 -11.17 0.19
N ALA A 46 2.59 -12.44 0.44
CA ALA A 46 1.64 -13.42 0.96
C ALA A 46 2.35 -14.44 1.87
N ALA A 47 1.60 -14.98 2.84
CA ALA A 47 2.05 -16.08 3.70
C ALA A 47 0.94 -17.14 3.83
N GLY A 48 1.34 -18.42 3.86
CA GLY A 48 0.42 -19.57 3.94
C GLY A 48 0.25 -20.34 2.63
N ARG A 49 -0.68 -21.30 2.62
CA ARG A 49 -0.90 -22.18 1.46
C ARG A 49 -1.98 -21.61 0.54
N VAL A 50 -1.54 -20.98 -0.54
CA VAL A 50 -2.40 -20.49 -1.61
C VAL A 50 -2.50 -21.56 -2.71
N LEU A 51 -3.24 -22.65 -2.47
CA LEU A 51 -3.28 -23.80 -3.39
C LEU A 51 -4.45 -23.80 -4.37
N GLU A 52 -5.57 -23.19 -4.00
CA GLU A 52 -6.84 -23.30 -4.75
C GLU A 52 -7.33 -21.97 -5.33
N VAL A 53 -6.64 -20.87 -5.03
CA VAL A 53 -7.03 -19.51 -5.45
C VAL A 53 -5.81 -18.83 -6.03
N ASP A 54 -5.95 -18.12 -7.14
CA ASP A 54 -4.89 -17.23 -7.63
C ASP A 54 -4.78 -16.01 -6.70
N PRO A 55 -3.66 -15.83 -5.97
CA PRO A 55 -3.50 -14.71 -5.04
C PRO A 55 -3.54 -13.36 -5.74
N VAL A 56 -3.14 -13.28 -7.00
CA VAL A 56 -3.16 -12.03 -7.77
C VAL A 56 -4.59 -11.62 -8.08
N SER A 57 -5.42 -12.54 -8.55
CA SER A 57 -6.85 -12.29 -8.75
C SER A 57 -7.55 -11.88 -7.45
N LEU A 58 -7.23 -12.54 -6.34
CA LEU A 58 -7.81 -12.19 -5.04
C LEU A 58 -7.40 -10.79 -4.58
N ALA A 59 -6.13 -10.42 -4.75
CA ALA A 59 -5.62 -9.09 -4.43
C ALA A 59 -6.38 -7.99 -5.21
N ALA A 60 -6.54 -8.17 -6.53
CA ALA A 60 -7.27 -7.24 -7.38
C ALA A 60 -8.74 -7.08 -6.98
N LEU A 61 -9.42 -8.19 -6.67
CA LEU A 61 -10.80 -8.18 -6.21
C LEU A 61 -10.93 -7.55 -4.82
N ALA A 62 -10.00 -7.81 -3.90
CA ALA A 62 -9.99 -7.25 -2.56
C ALA A 62 -9.81 -5.72 -2.59
N ALA A 63 -8.85 -5.21 -3.37
CA ALA A 63 -8.64 -3.78 -3.57
C ALA A 63 -9.88 -3.10 -4.15
N SER A 64 -10.48 -3.71 -5.19
CA SER A 64 -11.70 -3.22 -5.82
C SER A 64 -12.90 -3.21 -4.86
N ASN A 65 -13.05 -4.25 -4.04
CA ASN A 65 -14.11 -4.34 -3.02
C ASN A 65 -13.96 -3.25 -1.95
N LEU A 66 -12.74 -3.02 -1.47
CA LEU A 66 -12.46 -1.96 -0.50
C LEU A 66 -12.75 -0.57 -1.10
N ALA A 67 -12.34 -0.32 -2.35
CA ALA A 67 -12.64 0.93 -3.05
C ALA A 67 -14.15 1.15 -3.22
N ALA A 68 -14.91 0.13 -3.65
CA ALA A 68 -16.35 0.22 -3.81
C ALA A 68 -17.08 0.45 -2.48
N THR A 69 -16.66 -0.24 -1.42
CA THR A 69 -17.29 -0.12 -0.10
C THR A 69 -16.97 1.20 0.61
N LYS A 70 -15.83 1.83 0.30
CA LYS A 70 -15.57 3.23 0.67
C LYS A 70 -16.60 4.18 0.07
N GLU A 71 -16.93 4.00 -1.21
CA GLU A 71 -17.95 4.82 -1.87
C GLU A 71 -19.34 4.55 -1.30
N LEU A 72 -19.66 3.29 -0.95
CA LEU A 72 -20.89 2.97 -0.23
C LEU A 72 -20.97 3.68 1.13
N ALA A 73 -19.89 3.70 1.91
CA ALA A 73 -19.83 4.43 3.18
C ALA A 73 -20.12 5.93 2.98
N ARG A 74 -19.47 6.54 1.99
CA ARG A 74 -19.69 7.95 1.62
C ARG A 74 -21.15 8.23 1.26
N LEU A 75 -21.75 7.38 0.42
CA LEU A 75 -23.15 7.50 0.01
C LEU A 75 -24.14 7.26 1.16
N ALA A 76 -23.79 6.39 2.11
CA ALA A 76 -24.57 6.13 3.31
C ALA A 76 -24.46 7.24 4.36
N GLY A 77 -23.59 8.23 4.16
CA GLY A 77 -23.36 9.32 5.11
C GLY A 77 -22.44 8.93 6.27
N GLU A 78 -21.70 7.83 6.15
CA GLU A 78 -20.69 7.46 7.15
C GLU A 78 -19.51 8.44 7.08
N PRO A 79 -19.06 9.00 8.23
CA PRO A 79 -17.99 10.00 8.27
C PRO A 79 -16.61 9.41 7.94
N SER A 80 -16.48 8.08 7.96
CA SER A 80 -15.24 7.36 7.69
C SER A 80 -15.53 6.08 6.92
N SER A 81 -14.54 5.60 6.16
CA SER A 81 -14.61 4.29 5.51
C SER A 81 -14.80 3.17 6.54
N PHE A 82 -15.38 2.05 6.10
CA PHE A 82 -15.37 0.83 6.90
C PHE A 82 -13.91 0.41 7.13
N GLY A 83 -13.41 0.52 8.37
CA GLY A 83 -12.02 0.20 8.68
C GLY A 83 -11.65 -1.28 8.47
N HIS A 84 -12.64 -2.15 8.29
CA HIS A 84 -12.47 -3.55 7.91
C HIS A 84 -13.78 -4.08 7.32
N LEU A 85 -13.66 -5.12 6.50
CA LEU A 85 -14.79 -5.87 5.96
C LEU A 85 -14.66 -7.34 6.36
N PHE A 86 -15.80 -7.98 6.58
CA PHE A 86 -15.86 -9.40 6.86
C PHE A 86 -16.89 -10.05 5.96
N HIS A 87 -16.47 -11.08 5.23
CA HIS A 87 -17.33 -11.90 4.39
C HIS A 87 -17.37 -13.30 4.98
N GLU A 88 -18.54 -13.68 5.48
CA GLU A 88 -18.79 -15.02 5.99
C GLU A 88 -19.15 -15.96 4.83
N GLY A 89 -18.52 -17.13 4.79
CA GLY A 89 -18.80 -18.14 3.78
C GLY A 89 -18.90 -19.52 4.38
N LYS A 90 -19.58 -20.43 3.65
CA LYS A 90 -19.77 -21.82 4.10
C LYS A 90 -18.46 -22.61 4.16
N ALA A 91 -17.54 -22.33 3.24
CA ALA A 91 -16.25 -23.02 3.15
C ALA A 91 -15.10 -22.19 3.70
N ARG A 92 -15.17 -20.87 3.53
CA ARG A 92 -14.07 -19.93 3.81
C ARG A 92 -14.65 -18.62 4.28
N ASN A 93 -13.99 -18.03 5.26
CA ASN A 93 -14.23 -16.66 5.71
C ASN A 93 -13.12 -15.76 5.19
N ILE A 94 -13.47 -14.51 4.86
CA ILE A 94 -12.52 -13.50 4.36
C ILE A 94 -12.62 -12.26 5.23
N TYR A 95 -11.49 -11.84 5.79
CA TYR A 95 -11.34 -10.57 6.50
C TYR A 95 -10.46 -9.64 5.68
N LEU A 96 -10.91 -8.41 5.46
CA LEU A 96 -10.18 -7.36 4.76
C LEU A 96 -9.97 -6.19 5.71
N SER A 97 -8.79 -5.59 5.66
CA SER A 97 -8.49 -4.33 6.36
C SER A 97 -7.73 -3.39 5.45
N GLU A 98 -8.11 -2.12 5.50
CA GLU A 98 -7.29 -1.04 4.97
C GLU A 98 -6.01 -0.88 5.81
N VAL A 99 -4.89 -0.56 5.14
CA VAL A 99 -3.60 -0.25 5.76
C VAL A 99 -3.04 1.00 5.10
N ALA A 100 -2.76 2.04 5.90
CA ALA A 100 -2.21 3.33 5.50
C ALA A 100 -2.85 3.96 4.25
N GLN A 101 -4.14 3.71 3.99
CA GLN A 101 -4.87 4.12 2.78
C GLN A 101 -4.30 3.68 1.42
N ARG A 102 -3.24 2.87 1.43
CA ARG A 102 -2.45 2.49 0.25
C ARG A 102 -2.46 1.00 -0.01
N PHE A 103 -2.77 0.21 1.02
CA PHE A 103 -2.78 -1.23 0.94
C PHE A 103 -4.07 -1.84 1.50
N VAL A 104 -4.32 -3.06 1.09
CA VAL A 104 -5.37 -3.94 1.61
C VAL A 104 -4.72 -5.22 2.14
N LEU A 105 -4.94 -5.47 3.43
CA LEU A 105 -4.61 -6.74 4.07
C LEU A 105 -5.80 -7.67 3.94
N VAL A 106 -5.55 -8.89 3.46
CA VAL A 106 -6.55 -9.95 3.31
C VAL A 106 -6.15 -11.16 4.14
N VAL A 107 -7.10 -11.71 4.90
CA VAL A 107 -6.93 -12.93 5.70
C VAL A 107 -8.03 -13.90 5.32
N VAL A 108 -7.66 -15.08 4.83
CA VAL A 108 -8.61 -16.15 4.47
C VAL A 108 -8.44 -17.31 5.43
N PHE A 109 -9.53 -17.73 6.06
CA PHE A 109 -9.49 -18.69 7.16
C PHE A 109 -10.70 -19.62 7.17
N ASP A 110 -10.56 -20.77 7.85
CA ASP A 110 -11.65 -21.74 7.99
C ASP A 110 -12.80 -21.16 8.84
N PRO A 111 -14.08 -21.46 8.54
CA PRO A 111 -15.23 -21.02 9.31
C PRO A 111 -15.21 -21.40 10.80
N LYS A 112 -14.49 -22.47 11.15
CA LYS A 112 -14.29 -22.90 12.54
C LYS A 112 -13.36 -21.98 13.35
N SER A 113 -12.58 -21.11 12.69
CA SER A 113 -11.64 -20.22 13.35
C SER A 113 -12.38 -19.05 13.99
N GLN A 114 -11.97 -18.67 15.19
CA GLN A 114 -12.64 -17.58 15.92
C GLN A 114 -12.33 -16.22 15.28
N ILE A 115 -13.35 -15.57 14.74
CA ILE A 115 -13.21 -14.23 14.12
C ILE A 115 -12.60 -13.21 15.08
N GLY A 116 -12.86 -13.32 16.38
CA GLY A 116 -12.28 -12.45 17.40
C GLY A 116 -10.74 -12.49 17.43
N LEU A 117 -10.15 -13.69 17.30
CA LEU A 117 -8.70 -13.86 17.22
C LEU A 117 -8.13 -13.31 15.92
N VAL A 118 -8.80 -13.59 14.79
CA VAL A 118 -8.41 -13.04 13.49
C VAL A 118 -8.39 -11.52 13.54
N ARG A 119 -9.45 -10.89 14.06
CA ARG A 119 -9.56 -9.44 14.19
C ARG A 119 -8.52 -8.85 15.13
N LEU A 120 -8.21 -9.53 16.25
CA LEU A 120 -7.19 -9.08 17.20
C LEU A 120 -5.81 -9.02 16.55
N PHE A 121 -5.39 -10.11 15.90
CA PHE A 121 -4.07 -10.20 15.30
C PHE A 121 -3.97 -9.39 14.01
N ALA A 122 -5.03 -9.32 13.20
CA ALA A 122 -5.07 -8.44 12.04
C ALA A 122 -4.87 -6.98 12.45
N LYS A 123 -5.54 -6.50 13.51
CA LYS A 123 -5.31 -5.14 14.05
C LYS A 123 -3.87 -4.90 14.53
N GLN A 124 -3.18 -5.93 15.05
CA GLN A 124 -1.77 -5.82 15.42
C GLN A 124 -0.90 -5.69 14.17
N ALA A 125 -1.13 -6.54 13.16
CA ALA A 125 -0.42 -6.49 11.90
C ALA A 125 -0.64 -5.18 11.15
N VAL A 126 -1.87 -4.65 11.11
CA VAL A 126 -2.19 -3.35 10.51
C VAL A 126 -1.37 -2.23 11.14
N ARG A 127 -1.27 -2.17 12.48
CA ARG A 127 -0.45 -1.14 13.14
C ARG A 127 1.03 -1.23 12.80
N GLU A 128 1.55 -2.45 12.69
CA GLU A 128 2.94 -2.67 12.27
C GLU A 128 3.14 -2.24 10.81
N LEU A 129 2.25 -2.67 9.92
CA LEU A 129 2.31 -2.33 8.49
C LEU A 129 2.09 -0.82 8.24
N ASP A 130 1.29 -0.14 9.05
CA ASP A 130 1.11 1.32 9.00
C ASP A 130 2.43 2.05 9.31
N GLN A 131 3.21 1.55 10.28
CA GLN A 131 4.53 2.11 10.58
C GLN A 131 5.49 1.91 9.41
N LEU A 132 5.52 0.70 8.83
CA LEU A 132 6.31 0.40 7.63
C LEU A 132 5.94 1.29 6.45
N ALA A 133 4.64 1.54 6.24
CA ALA A 133 4.16 2.42 5.18
C ALA A 133 4.60 3.88 5.40
N GLY A 134 4.60 4.37 6.64
CA GLY A 134 5.08 5.72 6.97
C GLY A 134 6.57 5.93 6.71
N GLU A 135 7.40 4.89 6.90
CA GLU A 135 8.84 4.94 6.58
C GLU A 135 9.09 5.11 5.07
N LEU A 136 8.23 4.52 4.23
CA LEU A 136 8.29 4.68 2.77
C LEU A 136 7.99 6.13 2.35
N GLU A 137 7.04 6.77 3.01
CA GLU A 137 6.66 8.17 2.73
C GLU A 137 7.77 9.13 3.14
N ALA A 138 8.31 8.97 4.35
CA ALA A 138 9.43 9.77 4.82
C ALA A 138 10.66 9.66 3.91
N SER A 139 10.96 8.44 3.44
CA SER A 139 12.08 8.20 2.50
C SER A 139 11.81 8.84 1.13
N GLY A 140 10.58 8.78 0.63
CA GLY A 140 10.17 9.37 -0.65
C GLY A 140 10.16 10.90 -0.64
N GLU A 141 9.72 11.52 0.45
CA GLU A 141 9.74 12.98 0.63
C GLU A 141 11.17 13.52 0.73
N GLN A 142 12.05 12.82 1.46
CA GLN A 142 13.46 13.18 1.55
C GLN A 142 14.17 13.04 0.19
N ALA A 143 13.93 11.95 -0.53
CA ALA A 143 14.48 11.76 -1.87
C ALA A 143 13.94 12.81 -2.86
N GLY A 144 12.65 13.12 -2.82
CA GLY A 144 12.03 14.14 -3.66
C GLY A 144 12.57 15.54 -3.39
N SER A 145 12.78 15.91 -2.12
CA SER A 145 13.37 17.19 -1.74
C SER A 145 14.83 17.32 -2.17
N LEU A 146 15.63 16.24 -2.04
CA LEU A 146 17.01 16.22 -2.49
C LEU A 146 17.10 16.34 -4.02
N VAL A 147 16.30 15.56 -4.76
CA VAL A 147 16.24 15.60 -6.23
C VAL A 147 15.80 16.98 -6.72
N ASP A 148 14.77 17.60 -6.11
CA ASP A 148 14.30 18.92 -6.49
C ASP A 148 15.38 19.99 -6.26
N SER A 149 16.10 19.91 -5.14
CA SER A 149 17.21 20.82 -4.84
C SER A 149 18.40 20.66 -5.80
N ASP A 150 18.77 19.43 -6.16
CA ASP A 150 19.89 19.15 -7.06
C ASP A 150 19.51 19.44 -8.52
N PHE A 151 18.26 19.17 -8.91
CA PHE A 151 17.71 19.54 -10.22
C PHE A 151 17.63 21.05 -10.38
N THR A 152 17.11 21.77 -9.37
CA THR A 152 17.01 23.24 -9.38
C THR A 152 18.40 23.88 -9.45
N ARG A 153 19.37 23.36 -8.69
CA ARG A 153 20.76 23.82 -8.76
C ARG A 153 21.38 23.56 -10.14
N SER A 154 21.22 22.35 -10.67
CA SER A 154 21.75 22.00 -12.00
C SER A 154 21.11 22.85 -13.11
N LEU A 155 19.81 23.14 -12.98
CA LEU A 155 19.07 23.99 -13.90
C LEU A 155 19.54 25.46 -13.82
N SER A 156 19.75 26.01 -12.61
CA SER A 156 20.26 27.37 -12.46
C SER A 156 21.67 27.52 -13.04
N GLU A 157 22.56 26.57 -12.77
CA GLU A 157 23.93 26.56 -13.32
C GLU A 157 23.96 26.38 -14.84
N GLY A 158 22.98 25.65 -15.40
CA GLY A 158 22.79 25.50 -16.84
C GLY A 158 22.27 26.78 -17.49
N LEU A 159 21.30 27.44 -16.86
CA LEU A 159 20.74 28.73 -17.31
C LEU A 159 21.80 29.83 -17.29
N ASP A 160 22.57 29.96 -16.21
CA ASP A 160 23.62 30.97 -16.09
C ASP A 160 24.72 30.78 -17.16
N ARG A 161 25.07 29.53 -17.49
CA ARG A 161 25.99 29.21 -18.58
C ARG A 161 25.42 29.52 -19.96
N ALA A 162 24.15 29.26 -20.18
CA ALA A 162 23.51 29.43 -21.48
C ALA A 162 23.20 30.90 -21.80
N LEU A 163 22.91 31.71 -20.77
CA LEU A 163 22.52 33.11 -20.93
C LEU A 163 23.69 34.07 -20.74
N GLY A 164 24.73 33.70 -19.98
CA GLY A 164 25.88 34.54 -19.68
C GLY A 164 25.49 35.87 -18.99
N PRO A 165 26.48 36.68 -18.55
CA PRO A 165 26.18 38.04 -18.15
C PRO A 165 25.70 38.83 -19.38
N TRP A 166 24.49 39.37 -19.31
CA TRP A 166 23.94 40.25 -20.34
C TRP A 166 24.80 41.52 -20.44
N GLU A 167 25.64 41.62 -21.47
CA GLU A 167 26.34 42.86 -21.80
C GLU A 167 25.32 43.84 -22.38
N TYR A 168 24.98 44.87 -21.60
CA TYR A 168 24.20 46.01 -22.08
C TYR A 168 25.03 46.73 -23.15
N PRO A 169 24.55 46.85 -24.40
CA PRO A 169 25.24 47.66 -25.39
C PRO A 169 25.36 49.09 -24.86
N SER A 170 26.57 49.62 -24.80
CA SER A 170 26.78 51.04 -24.47
C SER A 170 26.18 51.85 -25.62
N GLU A 171 25.17 52.68 -25.31
CA GLU A 171 24.59 53.58 -26.31
C GLU A 171 25.67 54.57 -26.83
N PRO A 172 25.64 54.87 -28.14
CA PRO A 172 26.60 55.77 -28.80
C PRO A 172 26.40 57.25 -28.46
#